data_AF-A0AAC9NUV8-F1
#
_entry.id   AF-A0AAC9NUV8-F1
#
_cell.length_a   1.000
_cell.length_b   1.000
_cell.length_c   1.000
_cell.angle_alpha   90.00
_cell.angle_beta   90.00
_cell.angle_gamma   90.00
#
_symmetry.space_group_name_H-M   'P 1'
#
loop_
_entity.id
_entity.type
_entity.pdbx_description
1 polymer ?
#
loop_
_entity_poly.entity_id
_entity_poly.type
_entity_poly.pdbx_seq_one_letter_code
_entity_poly.pdbx_strand_id
1 'polypeptide(L)'
;MLRFFIITAEIIVLVLILRSPFVQYLFEDIQHSVSDWFISMSTLPEQRALSGLRNDILQQLKPLKPYQQNYVEQITVSTDSVKRFYATYCEKDDINPNFSGTKRAQLCHTIMQSSLMRKPQ
;
A
#
# COMPACT_ATOMS: atom_id res chain seq x y z
N MET A 1 -17.27 42.90 26.18
CA MET A 1 -17.41 42.30 27.52
C MET A 1 -18.31 41.06 27.48
N LEU A 2 -19.63 41.19 27.33
CA LEU A 2 -20.58 40.07 27.44
C LEU A 2 -20.39 38.95 26.40
N ARG A 3 -20.07 39.30 25.14
CA ARG A 3 -19.72 38.31 24.09
C ARG A 3 -18.48 37.49 24.42
N PHE A 4 -17.50 38.08 25.09
CA PHE A 4 -16.28 37.37 25.49
C PHE A 4 -16.58 36.36 26.60
N PHE A 5 -17.41 36.74 27.58
CA PHE A 5 -17.86 35.82 28.63
C PHE A 5 -18.66 34.63 28.08
N ILE A 6 -19.54 34.88 27.10
CA ILE A 6 -20.31 33.81 26.44
C ILE A 6 -19.37 32.83 25.72
N ILE A 7 -18.44 33.34 24.90
CA ILE A 7 -17.46 32.50 24.17
C ILE A 7 -16.61 31.70 25.16
N THR A 8 -16.17 32.32 26.25
CA THR A 8 -15.32 31.65 27.25
C THR A 8 -16.11 30.56 27.99
N ALA A 9 -17.37 30.83 28.37
CA ALA A 9 -18.24 29.85 29.01
C ALA A 9 -18.53 28.66 28.09
N GLU A 10 -18.76 28.90 26.80
CA GLU A 10 -18.97 27.85 25.80
C GLU A 10 -17.74 26.95 25.65
N ILE A 11 -16.54 27.52 25.56
CA ILE A 11 -15.28 26.75 25.53
C ILE A 11 -15.12 25.91 26.81
N ILE A 12 -15.42 26.47 27.98
CA ILE A 12 -15.32 25.75 29.26
C ILE A 12 -16.28 24.56 29.28
N VAL A 13 -17.54 24.75 28.88
CA VAL A 13 -18.53 23.67 28.80
C VAL A 13 -18.08 22.58 27.83
N LEU A 14 -17.54 22.97 26.68
CA LEU A 14 -17.05 22.04 25.67
C LEU A 14 -15.87 21.21 26.19
N VAL A 15 -14.93 21.82 26.92
CA VAL A 15 -13.82 21.13 27.58
C VAL A 15 -14.29 20.17 28.68
N LEU A 16 -15.31 20.54 29.46
CA LEU A 16 -15.88 19.67 30.50
C LEU A 16 -16.56 18.44 29.90
N ILE A 17 -17.30 18.60 28.79
CA ILE A 17 -17.92 17.49 28.07
C ILE A 17 -16.83 16.55 27.51
N LEU A 18 -15.78 17.11 26.89
CA LEU A 18 -14.66 16.35 26.34
C LEU A 18 -13.87 15.57 27.39
N ARG A 19 -13.78 16.08 28.63
CA ARG A 19 -13.13 15.39 29.75
C ARG A 19 -14.06 14.45 30.52
N SER A 20 -15.33 14.34 30.11
CA SER A 20 -16.26 13.43 30.79
C SER A 20 -15.86 11.96 30.55
N PRO A 21 -16.09 11.09 31.55
CA PRO A 21 -15.81 9.65 31.42
C PRO A 21 -16.63 8.99 30.31
N PHE A 22 -17.77 9.59 29.93
CA PHE A 22 -18.60 9.13 28.81
C PHE A 22 -17.89 9.26 27.46
N VAL A 23 -17.23 10.41 27.22
CA VAL A 23 -16.50 10.67 25.99
C VAL A 23 -15.23 9.82 25.92
N GLN A 24 -14.57 9.59 27.06
CA GLN A 24 -13.41 8.70 27.15
C GLN A 24 -13.76 7.25 26.78
N TYR A 25 -14.91 6.74 27.26
CA TYR A 25 -15.40 5.40 26.89
C TYR A 25 -15.74 5.28 25.40
N LEU A 26 -16.39 6.29 24.81
CA LEU A 26 -16.62 6.32 23.36
C LEU A 26 -15.32 6.37 22.56
N PHE A 27 -14.30 7.07 23.05
CA PHE A 27 -13.01 7.15 22.36
C PHE A 27 -12.16 5.90 22.49
N GLU A 28 -12.33 5.10 23.55
CA GLU A 28 -11.62 3.83 23.73
C GLU A 28 -11.98 2.83 22.61
N ASP A 29 -13.26 2.70 22.26
CA ASP A 29 -13.72 1.87 21.14
C ASP A 29 -13.35 2.47 19.77
N ILE A 30 -13.31 3.79 19.64
CA ILE A 30 -12.92 4.49 18.40
C ILE A 30 -11.43 4.31 18.13
N GLN A 31 -10.57 4.29 19.15
CA GLN A 31 -9.11 4.14 18.96
C GLN A 31 -8.74 2.86 18.22
N HIS A 32 -9.43 1.75 18.50
CA HIS A 32 -9.22 0.48 17.80
C HIS A 32 -9.69 0.55 16.33
N SER A 33 -10.89 1.08 16.09
CA SER A 33 -11.45 1.20 14.74
C SER A 33 -10.69 2.18 13.83
N VAL A 34 -10.22 3.30 14.38
CA VAL A 34 -9.43 4.29 13.63
C VAL A 34 -8.04 3.76 13.29
N SER A 35 -7.45 2.95 14.16
CA SER A 35 -6.15 2.29 13.89
C SER A 35 -6.26 1.32 12.72
N ASP A 36 -7.28 0.47 12.71
CA ASP A 36 -7.51 -0.49 11.62
C ASP A 36 -7.86 0.21 10.31
N TRP A 37 -8.67 1.27 10.35
CA TRP A 37 -8.97 2.09 9.18
C TRP A 37 -7.72 2.81 8.65
N PHE A 38 -6.87 3.34 9.53
CA PHE A 38 -5.61 4.00 9.17
C PHE A 38 -4.62 3.02 8.52
N ILE A 39 -4.49 1.80 9.07
CA ILE A 39 -3.68 0.74 8.47
C ILE A 39 -4.23 0.36 7.09
N SER A 40 -5.55 0.21 6.95
CA SER A 40 -6.17 -0.06 5.65
C SER A 40 -5.87 1.05 4.64
N MET A 41 -5.93 2.32 5.05
CA MET A 41 -5.64 3.46 4.19
C MET A 41 -4.16 3.51 3.78
N SER A 42 -3.25 3.11 4.67
CA SER A 42 -1.82 3.06 4.39
C SER A 42 -1.43 1.96 3.39
N THR A 43 -2.19 0.86 3.31
CA THR A 43 -1.94 -0.27 2.40
C THR A 43 -2.61 -0.12 1.03
N LEU A 44 -3.62 0.76 0.90
CA LEU A 44 -4.32 1.03 -0.37
C LEU A 44 -3.39 1.50 -1.51
N PRO A 45 -2.45 2.46 -1.29
CA PRO A 45 -1.50 2.86 -2.33
C PRO A 45 -0.63 1.71 -2.82
N GLU A 46 -0.16 0.87 -1.91
CA GLU A 46 0.66 -0.30 -2.23
C GLU A 46 -0.11 -1.30 -3.09
N GLN A 47 -1.33 -1.67 -2.68
CA GLN A 47 -2.16 -2.60 -3.45
C GLN A 47 -2.48 -2.08 -4.85
N ARG A 48 -2.72 -0.77 -4.99
CA ARG A 48 -2.92 -0.13 -6.30
C ARG A 48 -1.66 -0.21 -7.17
N ALA A 49 -0.49 0.05 -6.61
CA ALA A 49 0.77 -0.03 -7.33
C ALA A 49 1.10 -1.47 -7.78
N LEU A 50 0.85 -2.47 -6.92
CA LEU A 50 1.01 -3.88 -7.26
C LEU A 50 0.02 -4.33 -8.35
N SER A 51 -1.23 -3.90 -8.26
CA SER A 51 -2.25 -4.19 -9.29
C SER A 51 -1.91 -3.51 -10.63
N GLY A 52 -1.42 -2.27 -10.59
CA GLY A 52 -0.92 -1.56 -11.77
C GLY A 52 0.21 -2.30 -12.45
N LEU A 53 1.25 -2.67 -11.69
CA LEU A 53 2.37 -3.47 -12.19
C LEU A 53 1.90 -4.80 -12.80
N ARG A 54 0.99 -5.50 -12.13
CA ARG A 54 0.44 -6.76 -12.65
C ARG A 54 -0.24 -6.55 -14.00
N ASN A 55 -1.06 -5.53 -14.13
CA ASN A 55 -1.73 -5.20 -15.39
C ASN A 55 -0.74 -4.86 -16.49
N ASP A 56 0.30 -4.07 -16.19
CA ASP A 56 1.34 -3.71 -17.16
C ASP A 56 2.09 -4.96 -17.66
N ILE A 57 2.47 -5.86 -16.75
CA ILE A 57 3.11 -7.13 -17.12
C ILE A 57 2.18 -7.97 -18.01
N LEU A 58 0.92 -8.12 -17.61
CA LEU A 58 -0.05 -8.93 -18.35
C LEU A 58 -0.39 -8.32 -19.73
N GLN A 59 -0.27 -7.01 -19.91
CA GLN A 59 -0.47 -6.37 -21.21
C GLN A 59 0.78 -6.47 -22.09
N GLN A 60 1.96 -6.20 -21.54
CA GLN A 60 3.20 -6.09 -22.30
C GLN A 60 3.81 -7.44 -22.69
N LEU A 61 3.63 -8.49 -21.87
CA LEU A 61 4.26 -9.80 -22.09
C LEU A 61 3.34 -10.84 -22.78
N LYS A 62 2.19 -10.40 -23.30
CA LYS A 62 1.24 -11.29 -23.98
C LYS A 62 1.83 -11.96 -25.22
N PRO A 63 1.50 -13.23 -25.48
CA PRO A 63 0.69 -14.12 -24.65
C PRO A 63 1.51 -14.80 -23.54
N LEU A 64 0.93 -14.86 -22.34
CA LEU A 64 1.44 -15.61 -21.20
C LEU A 64 0.68 -16.93 -21.05
N LYS A 65 1.40 -18.02 -20.79
CA LYS A 65 0.79 -19.31 -20.43
C LYS A 65 0.14 -19.23 -19.04
N PRO A 66 -0.86 -20.08 -18.71
CA PRO A 66 -1.53 -20.04 -17.42
C PRO A 66 -0.57 -20.08 -16.21
N TYR A 67 0.46 -20.91 -16.24
CA TYR A 67 1.45 -20.96 -15.15
C TYR A 67 2.26 -19.66 -15.02
N GLN A 68 2.51 -18.95 -16.12
CA GLN A 68 3.23 -17.67 -16.11
C GLN A 68 2.34 -16.57 -15.52
N GLN A 69 1.04 -16.61 -15.81
CA GLN A 69 0.07 -15.68 -15.22
C GLN A 69 0.00 -15.88 -13.70
N ASN A 70 -0.15 -17.13 -13.25
CA ASN A 70 -0.13 -17.46 -11.82
C ASN A 70 1.19 -17.06 -11.15
N TYR A 71 2.31 -17.24 -11.84
CA TYR A 71 3.61 -16.83 -11.31
C TYR A 71 3.73 -15.31 -11.18
N VAL A 72 3.20 -14.55 -12.14
CA VAL A 72 3.10 -13.08 -12.03
C VAL A 72 2.26 -12.69 -10.81
N GLU A 73 1.12 -13.34 -10.58
CA GLU A 73 0.29 -13.08 -9.40
C GLU A 73 1.04 -13.34 -8.08
N GLN A 74 1.82 -14.42 -8.03
CA GLN A 74 2.63 -14.78 -6.86
C GLN A 74 3.74 -13.76 -6.57
N ILE A 75 4.46 -13.29 -7.60
CA ILE A 75 5.54 -12.32 -7.39
C ILE A 75 5.01 -10.92 -7.07
N THR A 76 3.78 -10.58 -7.47
CA THR A 76 3.14 -9.28 -7.16
C THR A 76 2.19 -9.35 -5.96
N VAL A 77 2.38 -10.30 -5.03
CA VAL A 77 1.57 -10.39 -3.79
C VAL A 77 1.90 -9.27 -2.79
N SER A 78 3.15 -8.79 -2.79
CA SER A 78 3.62 -7.69 -1.96
C SER A 78 4.81 -6.99 -2.62
N THR A 79 5.09 -5.75 -2.20
CA THR A 79 6.24 -5.00 -2.71
C THR A 79 7.57 -5.71 -2.44
N ASP A 80 7.70 -6.35 -1.27
CA ASP A 80 8.90 -7.11 -0.91
C ASP A 80 9.10 -8.35 -1.77
N SER A 81 8.01 -8.99 -2.21
CA SER A 81 8.08 -10.12 -3.15
C SER A 81 8.64 -9.65 -4.50
N VAL A 82 8.14 -8.51 -5.01
CA VAL A 82 8.63 -7.90 -6.26
C VAL A 82 10.10 -7.51 -6.16
N LYS A 83 10.51 -6.88 -5.04
CA LYS A 83 11.91 -6.48 -4.82
C LYS A 83 12.84 -7.68 -4.74
N ARG A 84 12.46 -8.75 -4.03
CA ARG A 84 13.24 -10.00 -3.96
C ARG A 84 13.35 -10.67 -5.32
N PHE A 85 12.26 -10.72 -6.08
CA PHE A 85 12.30 -11.19 -7.46
C PHE A 85 13.32 -10.39 -8.29
N TYR A 86 13.26 -9.05 -8.21
CA TYR A 86 14.14 -8.18 -8.96
C TYR A 86 15.62 -8.41 -8.60
N ALA A 87 15.96 -8.39 -7.31
CA ALA A 87 17.32 -8.62 -6.83
C ALA A 87 17.87 -10.01 -7.22
N THR A 88 16.99 -11.02 -7.32
CA THR A 88 17.40 -12.40 -7.64
C THR A 88 17.56 -12.59 -9.15
N TYR A 89 16.55 -12.23 -9.93
CA TYR A 89 16.46 -12.63 -11.34
C TYR A 89 16.74 -11.49 -12.33
N CYS A 90 16.84 -10.25 -11.87
CA CYS A 90 17.13 -9.09 -12.72
C CYS A 90 18.52 -8.52 -12.47
N GLU A 91 18.97 -8.44 -11.21
CA GLU A 91 20.31 -7.93 -10.89
C GLU A 91 21.40 -9.00 -11.00
N LYS A 92 21.16 -10.17 -10.39
CA LYS A 92 22.14 -11.27 -10.37
C LYS A 92 22.11 -12.14 -11.64
N ASP A 93 21.23 -11.80 -12.58
CA ASP A 93 20.97 -12.54 -13.81
C ASP A 93 20.69 -14.05 -13.61
N ASP A 94 20.16 -14.41 -12.44
CA ASP A 94 19.93 -15.81 -12.08
C ASP A 94 18.81 -16.44 -12.93
N ILE A 95 18.84 -17.77 -13.07
CA ILE A 95 17.91 -18.48 -13.95
C ILE A 95 16.51 -18.47 -13.31
N ASN A 96 15.57 -17.80 -13.97
CA ASN A 96 14.17 -17.86 -13.58
C ASN A 96 13.44 -19.03 -14.29
N PRO A 97 12.78 -19.95 -13.54
CA PRO A 97 12.16 -21.13 -14.13
C PRO A 97 10.90 -20.84 -14.96
N ASN A 98 10.29 -19.65 -14.81
CA ASN A 98 9.03 -19.29 -15.48
C ASN A 98 9.23 -18.31 -16.64
N PHE A 99 10.28 -17.50 -16.59
CA PHE A 99 10.60 -16.48 -17.59
C PHE A 99 12.07 -16.55 -17.99
N SER A 100 12.34 -16.72 -19.28
CA SER A 100 13.70 -16.79 -19.83
C SER A 100 13.91 -15.80 -20.98
N GLY A 101 15.17 -15.51 -21.28
CA GLY A 101 15.58 -14.65 -22.39
C GLY A 101 14.89 -13.28 -22.40
N THR A 102 14.34 -12.91 -23.55
CA THR A 102 13.69 -11.61 -23.78
C THR A 102 12.49 -11.36 -22.88
N LYS A 103 11.70 -12.40 -22.56
CA LYS A 103 10.55 -12.24 -21.65
C LYS A 103 10.97 -11.91 -20.22
N ARG A 104 12.08 -12.49 -19.75
CA ARG A 104 12.66 -12.13 -18.43
C ARG A 104 13.18 -10.70 -18.46
N ALA A 105 13.91 -10.32 -19.51
CA ALA A 105 14.43 -8.96 -19.66
C ALA A 105 13.29 -7.92 -19.68
N GLN A 106 12.21 -8.21 -20.41
CA GLN A 106 11.03 -7.34 -20.46
C GLN A 106 10.34 -7.26 -19.10
N LEU A 107 10.14 -8.39 -18.41
CA LEU A 107 9.60 -8.39 -17.04
C LEU A 107 10.45 -7.54 -16.08
N CYS A 108 11.77 -7.70 -16.12
CA CYS A 108 12.70 -6.91 -15.32
C CYS A 108 12.62 -5.41 -15.64
N HIS A 109 12.48 -5.07 -16.93
CA HIS A 109 12.32 -3.68 -17.37
C HIS A 109 11.00 -3.07 -16.85
N THR A 110 9.88 -3.79 -16.98
CA THR A 110 8.57 -3.36 -16.47
C THR A 110 8.60 -3.16 -14.95
N ILE A 111 9.23 -4.08 -14.21
CA ILE A 111 9.38 -3.95 -12.76
C ILE A 111 10.21 -2.72 -12.39
N MET A 112 11.35 -2.51 -13.04
CA MET A 112 12.23 -1.35 -12.78
C MET A 112 11.52 -0.01 -13.04
N GLN A 113 10.67 0.06 -14.05
CA GLN A 113 9.90 1.27 -14.37
C GLN A 113 8.72 1.53 -13.42
N SER A 114 8.32 0.54 -12.63
CA SER A 114 7.20 0.67 -11.71
C SER A 114 7.47 1.65 -10.57
N SER A 115 6.40 2.23 -10.01
CA SER A 115 6.49 3.10 -8.83
C SER A 115 7.02 2.38 -7.59
N LEU A 116 6.97 1.04 -7.55
CA LEU A 116 7.41 0.21 -6.42
C LEU A 116 8.93 0.22 -6.20
N MET A 117 9.69 0.56 -7.25
CA MET A 117 11.15 0.61 -7.21
C MET A 117 11.69 2.01 -6.91
N ARG A 118 10.81 3.03 -6.90
CA ARG A 118 11.20 4.41 -6.59
C ARG A 118 11.38 4.53 -5.06
N LYS A 119 12.53 5.06 -4.62
CA LYS A 119 12.76 5.30 -3.18
C LYS A 119 11.67 6.25 -2.64
N PRO A 120 11.17 6.04 -1.40
CA PRO A 120 10.32 7.02 -0.76
C PRO A 120 11.08 8.35 -0.70
N GLN A 121 10.39 9.42 -1.10
CA GLN A 121 10.92 10.78 -1.13
C GLN A 121 10.73 11.44 0.24
#